data_AF-A0AAX3FH35-F1
#
_entry.id   AF-A0AAX3FH35-F1
#
_cell.length_a   1.000
_cell.length_b   1.000
_cell.length_c   1.000
_cell.angle_alpha   90.00
_cell.angle_beta   90.00
_cell.angle_gamma   90.00
#
_symmetry.space_group_name_H-M   'P 1'
#
loop_
_entity.id
_entity.type
_entity.pdbx_description
1 polymer ?
#
loop_
_entity_poly.entity_id
_entity_poly.type
_entity_poly.pdbx_seq_one_letter_code
_entity_poly.pdbx_strand_id
1 'polypeptide(L)'
;MLYSVLTDQLLIGQGYRNGAHSTKYEHLVVMFEDDGETGYFYAMDLHQTENPVVDSLFVYSKSDIEEKTLMEPRRLEICWSENGYQAFLLINGYPHAAFDFSQFVGYNHTKFPQPELGSMWVHKETNAELVEKWLG
;
A
#
# COMPACT_ATOMS: atom_id res chain seq x y z
N MET A 1 -9.45 -3.54 -14.60
CA MET A 1 -10.05 -4.35 -13.53
C MET A 1 -9.00 -4.63 -12.45
N LEU A 2 -9.39 -4.58 -11.18
CA LEU A 2 -8.55 -4.92 -10.03
C LEU A 2 -8.88 -6.33 -9.53
N TYR A 3 -7.86 -7.07 -9.11
CA TYR A 3 -8.00 -8.40 -8.53
C TYR A 3 -7.48 -8.38 -7.10
N SER A 4 -8.36 -8.65 -6.14
CA SER A 4 -7.94 -8.89 -4.75
C SER A 4 -7.19 -10.22 -4.69
N VAL A 5 -5.92 -10.15 -4.29
CA VAL A 5 -5.04 -11.34 -4.15
C VAL A 5 -4.84 -11.71 -2.69
N LEU A 6 -5.20 -10.81 -1.78
CA LEU A 6 -5.16 -11.00 -0.34
C LEU A 6 -6.35 -10.27 0.25
N THR A 7 -7.09 -10.96 1.11
CA THR A 7 -8.15 -10.38 1.93
C THR A 7 -7.98 -10.89 3.36
N ASP A 8 -7.92 -9.98 4.32
CA ASP A 8 -7.74 -10.31 5.73
C ASP A 8 -8.45 -9.27 6.64
N GLN A 9 -8.35 -9.46 7.95
CA GLN A 9 -8.80 -8.52 8.97
C GLN A 9 -7.60 -7.87 9.68
N LEU A 10 -7.58 -6.55 9.69
CA LEU A 10 -6.58 -5.74 10.37
C LEU A 10 -7.14 -5.21 11.70
N LEU A 11 -6.50 -5.55 12.81
CA LEU A 11 -6.67 -4.88 14.10
C LEU A 11 -5.50 -3.90 14.29
N ILE A 12 -5.81 -2.61 14.22
CA ILE A 12 -4.79 -1.56 14.24
C ILE A 12 -4.04 -1.54 15.57
N GLY A 13 -2.71 -1.48 15.50
CA GLY A 13 -1.82 -1.37 16.63
C GLY A 13 -1.53 -2.68 17.37
N GLN A 14 -1.94 -3.83 16.81
CA GLN A 14 -1.59 -5.15 17.36
C GLN A 14 -0.38 -5.81 16.68
N GLY A 15 0.24 -5.12 15.72
CA GLY A 15 1.28 -5.71 14.87
C GLY A 15 0.65 -6.60 13.80
N TYR A 16 0.93 -6.29 12.54
CA TYR A 16 0.46 -7.08 11.41
C TYR A 16 1.43 -6.91 10.25
N ARG A 17 1.76 -7.99 9.54
CA ARG A 17 2.57 -7.92 8.33
C ARG A 17 2.11 -8.95 7.33
N ASN A 18 1.77 -8.51 6.13
CA ASN A 18 1.42 -9.39 5.04
C ASN A 18 1.65 -8.72 3.69
N GLY A 19 1.80 -9.52 2.63
CA GLY A 19 2.15 -9.00 1.31
C GLY A 19 1.70 -9.94 0.20
N ALA A 20 1.79 -9.47 -1.03
CA ALA A 20 1.45 -10.26 -2.19
C ALA A 20 2.29 -9.90 -3.41
N HIS A 21 2.59 -10.92 -4.21
CA HIS A 21 3.23 -10.74 -5.51
C HIS A 21 2.26 -10.17 -6.53
N SER A 22 2.80 -9.48 -7.52
CA SER A 22 2.06 -9.14 -8.73
C SER A 22 1.53 -10.40 -9.41
N THR A 23 0.31 -10.31 -9.95
CA THR A 23 -0.33 -11.39 -10.70
C THR A 23 0.34 -11.69 -12.04
N LYS A 24 1.26 -10.82 -12.50
CA LYS A 24 1.99 -10.96 -13.78
C LYS A 24 3.51 -11.01 -13.63
N TYR A 25 4.06 -10.41 -12.58
CA TYR A 25 5.50 -10.23 -12.43
C TYR A 25 5.97 -10.71 -11.06
N GLU A 26 6.53 -11.91 -10.99
CA GLU A 26 6.91 -12.53 -9.71
C GLU A 26 7.92 -11.70 -8.89
N HIS A 27 8.73 -10.87 -9.55
CA HIS A 27 9.69 -9.99 -8.90
C HIS A 27 9.06 -8.75 -8.26
N LEU A 28 7.85 -8.35 -8.68
CA LEU A 28 7.15 -7.21 -8.09
C LEU A 28 6.31 -7.68 -6.92
N VAL A 29 6.56 -7.09 -5.75
CA VAL A 29 5.88 -7.44 -4.51
C VAL A 29 5.46 -6.16 -3.80
N VAL A 30 4.34 -6.22 -3.10
CA VAL A 30 3.98 -5.21 -2.12
C VAL A 30 3.79 -5.84 -0.75
N MET A 31 4.12 -5.08 0.29
CA MET A 31 3.98 -5.52 1.68
C MET A 31 3.34 -4.42 2.50
N PHE A 32 2.31 -4.78 3.26
CA PHE A 32 1.75 -3.92 4.29
C PHE A 32 2.27 -4.34 5.66
N GLU A 33 2.56 -3.35 6.48
CA GLU A 33 2.99 -3.52 7.86
C GLU A 33 2.27 -2.52 8.78
N ASP A 34 1.71 -3.03 9.86
CA ASP A 34 1.40 -2.30 11.08
C ASP A 34 2.46 -2.70 12.12
N ASP A 35 3.25 -1.74 12.60
CA ASP A 35 4.32 -1.98 13.58
C ASP A 35 3.86 -1.86 15.05
N GLY A 36 2.57 -1.67 15.28
CA GLY A 36 1.96 -1.38 16.59
C GLY A 36 1.58 0.08 16.78
N GLU A 37 2.19 1.00 16.03
CA GLU A 37 1.98 2.45 16.15
C GLU A 37 1.70 3.13 14.80
N THR A 38 2.33 2.68 13.72
CA THR A 38 2.17 3.21 12.37
C THR A 38 1.93 2.10 11.35
N GLY A 39 1.17 2.45 10.31
CA GLY A 39 0.95 1.60 9.14
C GLY A 39 1.75 2.09 7.94
N TYR A 40 2.50 1.21 7.30
CA TYR A 40 3.26 1.47 6.07
C TYR A 40 2.97 0.44 4.98
N PHE A 41 3.02 0.91 3.74
CA PHE A 41 2.91 0.08 2.55
C PHE A 41 4.19 0.20 1.73
N TYR A 42 4.82 -0.92 1.42
CA TYR A 42 6.12 -1.00 0.77
C TYR A 42 5.98 -1.56 -0.65
N ALA A 43 6.66 -0.93 -1.60
CA ALA A 43 6.91 -1.46 -2.92
C ALA A 43 8.25 -2.18 -2.93
N MET A 44 8.30 -3.37 -3.55
CA MET A 44 9.52 -4.17 -3.61
C MET A 44 9.77 -4.70 -5.03
N ASP A 45 11.05 -4.78 -5.39
CA ASP A 45 11.55 -5.43 -6.61
C ASP A 45 12.63 -6.46 -6.22
N LEU A 46 12.26 -7.75 -6.34
CA LEU A 46 13.10 -8.87 -5.95
C LEU A 46 14.29 -9.13 -6.89
N HIS A 47 14.40 -8.40 -8.01
CA HIS A 47 15.66 -8.38 -8.74
C HIS A 47 16.77 -7.68 -7.95
N GLN A 48 16.43 -6.80 -6.99
CA GLN A 48 17.38 -6.15 -6.10
C GLN A 48 17.63 -7.02 -4.86
N THR A 49 18.64 -7.86 -4.93
CA THR A 49 18.88 -8.89 -3.90
C THR A 49 19.37 -8.36 -2.55
N GLU A 50 20.06 -7.21 -2.54
CA GLU A 50 20.60 -6.62 -1.30
C GLU A 50 19.57 -5.74 -0.57
N ASN A 51 18.83 -4.92 -1.32
CA ASN A 51 17.75 -4.09 -0.80
C ASN A 51 16.54 -4.16 -1.74
N PRO A 52 15.59 -5.08 -1.49
CA PRO A 52 14.45 -5.25 -2.37
C PRO A 52 13.40 -4.15 -2.21
N VAL A 53 13.42 -3.36 -1.13
CA VAL A 53 12.44 -2.27 -0.92
C VAL A 53 12.83 -1.09 -1.81
N VAL A 54 11.96 -0.76 -2.76
CA VAL A 54 12.20 0.30 -3.75
C VAL A 54 11.47 1.60 -3.43
N ASP A 55 10.40 1.52 -2.65
CA ASP A 55 9.65 2.69 -2.17
C ASP A 55 8.75 2.35 -0.97
N SER A 56 8.28 3.37 -0.25
CA SER A 56 7.39 3.20 0.89
C SER A 56 6.39 4.35 1.02
N LEU A 57 5.20 4.05 1.51
CA LEU A 57 4.11 5.00 1.72
C LEU A 57 3.54 4.87 3.12
N PHE A 58 3.39 6.00 3.79
CA PHE A 58 2.66 6.10 5.06
C PHE A 58 1.15 5.86 4.82
N VAL A 59 0.52 5.08 5.69
CA VAL A 59 -0.90 4.73 5.61
C VAL A 59 -1.68 5.39 6.76
N TYR A 60 -1.24 5.20 8.00
CA TYR A 60 -1.85 5.81 9.18
C TYR A 60 -0.87 5.88 10.37
N SER A 61 -1.21 6.72 11.34
CA SER A 61 -0.70 6.66 12.71
C SER A 61 -1.84 6.27 13.64
N LYS A 62 -1.58 5.34 14.56
CA LYS A 62 -2.53 4.94 15.61
C LYS A 62 -2.96 6.11 16.46
N SER A 63 -2.07 7.08 16.69
CA SER A 63 -2.37 8.32 17.43
C SER A 63 -3.49 9.15 16.81
N ASP A 64 -3.73 8.99 15.50
CA ASP A 64 -4.68 9.79 14.74
C ASP A 64 -6.05 9.10 14.64
N ILE A 65 -6.18 7.90 15.22
CA ILE A 65 -7.39 7.08 15.19
C ILE A 65 -8.08 7.16 16.54
N GLU A 66 -9.42 7.31 16.52
CA GLU A 66 -10.21 7.36 17.75
C GLU A 66 -10.06 6.06 18.55
N GLU A 67 -9.57 6.16 19.79
CA GLU A 67 -9.25 5.02 20.69
C GLU A 67 -10.35 3.95 20.74
N LYS A 68 -11.61 4.37 20.86
CA LYS A 68 -12.78 3.47 20.92
C LYS A 68 -12.93 2.58 19.67
N THR A 69 -12.35 2.99 18.53
CA THR A 69 -12.45 2.28 17.26
C THR A 69 -11.26 1.33 17.03
N LEU A 70 -10.18 1.41 17.82
CA LEU A 70 -9.00 0.54 17.64
C LEU A 70 -9.31 -0.95 17.80
N MET A 71 -10.34 -1.28 18.58
CA MET A 71 -10.79 -2.65 18.81
C MET A 71 -11.68 -3.21 17.67
N GLU A 72 -12.08 -2.37 16.72
CA GLU A 72 -12.90 -2.79 15.60
C GLU A 72 -12.00 -3.32 14.47
N PRO A 73 -12.24 -4.52 13.92
CA PRO A 73 -11.45 -5.03 12.81
C PRO A 73 -11.76 -4.26 11.52
N ARG A 74 -10.73 -3.97 10.72
CA ARG A 74 -10.85 -3.36 9.39
C ARG A 74 -10.64 -4.44 8.35
N ARG A 75 -11.45 -4.44 7.29
CA ARG A 75 -11.20 -5.29 6.14
C ARG A 75 -9.97 -4.78 5.41
N LEU A 76 -8.93 -5.59 5.32
CA LEU A 76 -7.71 -5.28 4.58
C LEU A 76 -7.69 -6.08 3.29
N GLU A 77 -7.39 -5.41 2.19
CA GLU A 77 -7.22 -6.05 0.88
C GLU A 77 -5.97 -5.53 0.19
N ILE A 78 -5.22 -6.45 -0.42
CA ILE A 78 -4.20 -6.09 -1.40
C ILE A 78 -4.72 -6.51 -2.77
N CYS A 79 -4.81 -5.53 -3.66
CA CYS A 79 -5.30 -5.71 -5.02
C CYS A 79 -4.19 -5.40 -6.03
N TRP A 80 -4.17 -6.13 -7.13
CA TRP A 80 -3.34 -5.81 -8.28
C TRP A 80 -4.19 -5.52 -9.50
N SER A 81 -3.73 -4.59 -10.34
CA SER A 81 -4.29 -4.38 -11.67
C SER A 81 -4.09 -5.61 -12.55
N GLU A 82 -4.94 -5.75 -13.56
CA GLU A 82 -4.87 -6.83 -14.55
C GLU A 82 -3.52 -6.96 -15.25
N ASN A 83 -2.86 -5.82 -15.52
CA ASN A 83 -1.54 -5.78 -16.13
C ASN A 83 -0.40 -6.07 -15.14
N GLY A 84 -0.69 -6.17 -13.83
CA GLY A 84 0.28 -6.48 -12.78
C GLY A 84 1.26 -5.36 -12.44
N TYR A 85 1.06 -4.13 -12.93
CA TYR A 85 1.94 -2.99 -12.66
C TYR A 85 1.41 -2.02 -11.60
N GLN A 86 0.16 -2.15 -11.19
CA GLN A 86 -0.41 -1.31 -10.15
C GLN A 86 -0.87 -2.18 -8.99
N ALA A 87 -0.48 -1.80 -7.78
CA ALA A 87 -0.86 -2.46 -6.54
C ALA A 87 -1.57 -1.47 -5.63
N PHE A 88 -2.56 -1.95 -4.89
CA PHE A 88 -3.42 -1.13 -4.06
C PHE A 88 -3.59 -1.79 -2.70
N LEU A 89 -3.41 -1.00 -1.64
CA LEU A 89 -3.81 -1.34 -0.29
C LEU A 89 -5.17 -0.70 -0.01
N LEU A 90 -6.19 -1.54 0.14
CA LEU A 90 -7.53 -1.11 0.50
C LEU A 90 -7.79 -1.43 1.97
N ILE A 91 -8.29 -0.45 2.71
CA ILE A 91 -8.80 -0.65 4.07
C ILE A 91 -10.26 -0.24 4.05
N ASN A 92 -11.14 -1.16 4.44
CA ASN A 92 -12.59 -1.01 4.33
C ASN A 92 -13.07 -0.61 2.91
N GLY A 93 -12.39 -1.14 1.88
CA GLY A 93 -12.70 -0.88 0.47
C GLY A 93 -12.20 0.45 -0.08
N TYR A 94 -11.58 1.31 0.74
CA TYR A 94 -10.99 2.57 0.30
C TYR A 94 -9.48 2.40 0.04
N PRO A 95 -8.92 2.93 -1.07
CA PRO A 95 -7.50 2.77 -1.39
C PRO A 95 -6.67 3.79 -0.60
N HIS A 96 -6.06 3.36 0.50
CA HIS A 96 -5.23 4.22 1.34
C HIS A 96 -3.82 4.42 0.81
N ALA A 97 -3.29 3.42 0.10
CA ALA A 97 -2.01 3.51 -0.57
C ALA A 97 -2.04 2.74 -1.91
N ALA A 98 -1.32 3.23 -2.90
CA ALA A 98 -1.16 2.54 -4.17
C ALA A 98 0.21 2.80 -4.79
N PHE A 99 0.72 1.84 -5.55
CA PHE A 99 1.95 1.98 -6.32
C PHE A 99 1.67 1.71 -7.80
N ASP A 100 2.22 2.55 -8.67
CA ASP A 100 2.31 2.32 -10.10
C ASP A 100 3.78 2.08 -10.48
N PHE A 101 4.15 0.81 -10.61
CA PHE A 101 5.50 0.37 -10.94
C PHE A 101 5.91 0.73 -12.38
N SER A 102 4.95 1.01 -13.27
CA SER A 102 5.26 1.40 -14.66
C SER A 102 5.65 2.87 -14.78
N GLN A 103 5.11 3.71 -13.89
CA GLN A 103 5.35 5.16 -13.87
C GLN A 103 6.23 5.61 -12.71
N PHE A 104 6.62 4.70 -11.80
CA PHE A 104 7.33 4.99 -10.55
C PHE A 104 6.59 6.03 -9.71
N VAL A 105 5.30 5.78 -9.45
CA VAL A 105 4.46 6.70 -8.64
C VAL A 105 3.88 5.98 -7.44
N GLY A 106 4.14 6.50 -6.25
CA GLY A 106 3.46 6.17 -5.01
C GLY A 106 2.30 7.14 -4.76
N TYR A 107 1.14 6.63 -4.34
CA TYR A 107 -0.04 7.41 -4.01
C TYR A 107 -0.48 7.11 -2.58
N ASN A 108 -0.57 8.13 -1.74
CA ASN A 108 -1.20 8.05 -0.42
C ASN A 108 -1.84 9.39 -0.04
N HIS A 109 -2.33 9.52 1.19
CA HIS A 109 -3.01 10.74 1.63
C HIS A 109 -2.07 11.92 1.93
N THR A 110 -0.80 11.66 2.21
CA THR A 110 0.09 12.66 2.80
C THR A 110 1.31 12.98 1.92
N LYS A 111 1.57 12.18 0.88
CA LYS A 111 2.81 12.13 0.09
C LYS A 111 4.06 11.78 0.91
N PHE A 112 3.88 11.28 2.13
CA PHE A 112 4.98 10.89 3.01
C PHE A 112 5.21 9.38 3.02
N PRO A 113 6.46 8.93 3.29
CA PRO A 113 7.69 9.73 3.44
C PRO A 113 8.09 10.40 2.13
N GLN A 114 9.10 11.26 2.11
CA GLN A 114 9.64 11.69 0.80
C GLN A 114 10.37 10.50 0.16
N PRO A 115 10.28 10.31 -1.17
CA PRO A 115 11.09 9.32 -1.86
C PRO A 115 12.59 9.52 -1.57
N GLU A 116 13.36 8.44 -1.58
CA GLU A 116 14.80 8.51 -1.35
C GLU A 116 15.50 9.43 -2.37
N LEU A 117 16.55 10.12 -1.93
CA LEU A 117 17.31 11.01 -2.81
C LEU A 117 17.96 10.23 -3.96
N GLY A 118 17.59 10.58 -5.20
CA GLY A 118 18.07 9.88 -6.40
C GLY A 118 17.19 8.72 -6.85
N SER A 119 16.12 8.41 -6.11
CA SER A 119 15.07 7.49 -6.56
C SER A 119 14.31 8.05 -7.77
N MET A 120 13.82 7.16 -8.62
CA MET A 120 12.88 7.52 -9.71
C MET A 120 11.45 7.68 -9.20
N TRP A 121 11.15 7.22 -7.98
CA TRP A 121 9.82 7.27 -7.41
C TRP A 121 9.41 8.70 -7.08
N VAL A 122 8.15 9.01 -7.37
CA VAL A 122 7.50 10.27 -6.98
C VAL A 122 6.23 10.01 -6.20
N HIS A 123 5.93 10.83 -5.21
CA HIS A 123 4.70 10.70 -4.43
C HIS A 123 3.63 11.70 -4.86
N LYS A 124 2.42 11.20 -5.04
CA LYS A 124 1.22 11.98 -5.33
C LYS A 124 0.16 11.71 -4.28
N GLU A 125 -0.77 12.64 -4.15
CA GLU A 125 -1.87 12.51 -3.22
C GLU A 125 -3.03 11.76 -3.86
N THR A 126 -3.61 10.82 -3.13
CA THR A 126 -4.84 10.15 -3.52
C THR A 126 -6.00 11.15 -3.45
N ASN A 127 -6.75 11.28 -4.54
CA ASN A 127 -7.91 12.16 -4.62
C ASN A 127 -9.14 11.42 -5.18
N ALA A 128 -10.32 12.05 -5.10
CA ALA A 128 -11.57 11.43 -5.51
C ALA A 128 -11.59 10.98 -6.98
N GLU A 129 -10.98 11.76 -7.89
CA GLU A 129 -10.90 11.40 -9.32
C GLU A 129 -10.07 10.13 -9.55
N LEU A 130 -8.97 9.97 -8.82
CA LEU A 130 -8.14 8.77 -8.86
C LEU A 130 -8.88 7.57 -8.29
N VAL A 131 -9.56 7.73 -7.15
CA VAL A 131 -10.34 6.67 -6.52
C VAL A 131 -11.44 6.18 -7.47
N GLU A 132 -12.19 7.09 -8.08
CA GLU A 132 -13.21 6.75 -9.07
C GLU A 132 -12.61 6.03 -10.28
N LYS A 133 -11.45 6.51 -10.79
CA LYS A 133 -10.76 5.84 -11.90
C LYS A 133 -10.29 4.42 -11.56
N TRP A 134 -9.94 4.16 -10.30
CA TRP A 134 -9.43 2.85 -9.88
C TRP A 134 -10.53 1.85 -9.54
N LEU A 135 -11.61 2.33 -8.91
CA LEU A 135 -12.67 1.49 -8.34
C LEU A 135 -13.99 1.52 -9.10
N GLY A 136 -14.22 2.51 -9.97
CA GLY A 136 -15.38 2.62 -10.86
C GLY A 136 -15.26 1.72 -12.09
#